data_AF-A0A1V2GCY8-F1
#
_entry.id   AF-A0A1V2GCY8-F1
#
_cell.length_a   1.000
_cell.length_b   1.000
_cell.length_c   1.000
_cell.angle_alpha   90.00
_cell.angle_beta   90.00
_cell.angle_gamma   90.00
#
_symmetry.space_group_name_H-M   'P 1'
#
loop_
_entity.id
_entity.type
_entity.pdbx_description
1 polymer ?
#
loop_
_entity_poly.entity_id
_entity_poly.type
_entity_poly.pdbx_seq_one_letter_code
_entity_poly.pdbx_strand_id
1 'polypeptide(L)' 'ADCAVKAANVILVRVHMAFGIGGKCYMVVAGDISDVNNAVSVASERAGEKGLLVYRSVIARPHEAMWRQMVEG' A
#
# COMPACT_ATOMS: atom_id res chain seq x y z
N ALA A 1 5.62 1.05 4.12
CA ALA A 1 6.39 0.71 2.91
C ALA A 1 7.51 -0.28 3.21
N ASP A 2 8.53 0.11 4.01
CA ASP A 2 9.69 -0.75 4.32
C ASP A 2 9.35 -2.18 4.78
N CYS A 3 8.53 -2.33 5.83
CA CYS A 3 8.16 -3.66 6.31
C CYS A 3 7.36 -4.48 5.28
N ALA A 4 6.64 -3.82 4.37
CA ALA A 4 5.83 -4.49 3.35
C ALA A 4 6.72 -5.18 2.30
N VAL A 5 7.70 -4.44 1.77
CA VAL A 5 8.63 -4.94 0.74
C VAL A 5 9.62 -5.97 1.29
N LYS A 6 9.88 -5.94 2.60
CA LYS A 6 10.73 -6.96 3.26
C LYS A 6 9.98 -8.24 3.59
N ALA A 7 8.65 -8.19 3.68
CA ALA A 7 7.83 -9.33 4.11
C ALA A 7 7.32 -10.19 2.94
N ALA A 8 7.26 -9.65 1.72
CA ALA A 8 6.67 -10.32 0.57
C ALA A 8 7.33 -9.90 -0.74
N ASN A 9 7.17 -10.71 -1.78
CA ASN A 9 7.72 -10.43 -3.11
C ASN A 9 6.82 -9.46 -3.88
N VAL A 10 6.78 -8.19 -3.45
CA VAL A 10 5.96 -7.13 -4.05
C VAL A 10 6.82 -6.01 -4.62
N ILE A 11 6.29 -5.36 -5.66
CA ILE A 11 6.86 -4.12 -6.19
C ILE A 11 6.20 -2.95 -5.44
N LEU A 12 7.02 -2.12 -4.80
CA LEU A 12 6.57 -0.83 -4.29
C LEU A 12 6.42 0.13 -5.45
N VAL A 13 5.17 0.45 -5.80
CA VAL A 13 4.86 1.32 -6.93
C VAL A 13 5.10 2.77 -6.56
N ARG A 14 4.55 3.22 -5.42
CA ARG A 14 4.75 4.59 -4.93
C ARG A 14 4.45 4.73 -3.44
N VAL A 15 4.97 5.81 -2.87
CA VAL A 15 4.57 6.36 -1.58
C VAL A 15 4.14 7.80 -1.82
N HIS A 16 2.90 8.13 -1.48
CA HIS A 16 2.32 9.43 -1.76
C HIS A 16 1.92 10.13 -0.45
N MET A 17 2.23 11.42 -0.37
CA MET A 17 1.84 12.31 0.74
C MET A 17 0.82 13.31 0.19
N ALA A 18 -0.41 13.27 0.68
CA ALA A 18 -1.46 14.14 0.17
C ALA A 18 -1.20 15.61 0.53
N PHE A 19 -0.80 15.89 1.77
CA PHE A 19 -0.49 17.25 2.20
C PHE A 19 0.44 17.27 3.42
N GLY A 20 1.64 17.83 3.25
CA GLY A 20 2.65 17.92 4.30
C GLY A 20 3.09 16.55 4.85
N ILE A 21 3.81 16.57 5.97
CA ILE A 21 4.40 15.37 6.58
C ILE A 21 3.48 14.70 7.62
N GLY A 22 2.47 15.43 8.12
CA GLY A 22 1.49 14.95 9.11
C GLY A 22 0.09 14.73 8.53
N GLY A 23 -0.09 14.95 7.23
CA GLY A 23 -1.36 14.69 6.55
C GLY A 23 -1.54 13.21 6.19
N LYS A 24 -2.53 12.93 5.33
CA LYS A 24 -2.77 11.58 4.84
C LYS A 24 -1.64 11.14 3.92
N CYS A 25 -1.07 9.98 4.22
CA CYS A 25 -0.08 9.33 3.38
C CYS A 25 -0.56 7.92 3.05
N TYR A 26 -0.25 7.46 1.85
CA TYR A 26 -0.55 6.08 1.44
C TYR A 26 0.60 5.52 0.60
N MET A 27 0.60 4.19 0.46
CA MET A 27 1.50 3.49 -0.43
C MET A 27 0.70 2.60 -1.37
N VAL A 28 1.25 2.35 -2.56
CA VAL A 28 0.71 1.40 -3.52
C VAL A 28 1.76 0.33 -3.76
N VAL A 29 1.35 -0.93 -3.66
CA VAL A 29 2.17 -2.11 -3.95
C VAL A 29 1.45 -2.98 -4.97
N ALA A 30 2.20 -3.65 -5.82
CA ALA A 30 1.68 -4.55 -6.85
C ALA A 30 2.47 -5.87 -6.86
N GLY A 31 1.80 -6.96 -7.23
CA GLY A 31 2.36 -8.31 -7.26
C GLY A 31 1.26 -9.35 -7.28
N ASP A 32 1.63 -10.60 -6.99
CA ASP A 32 0.67 -11.69 -6.84
C ASP A 32 -0.27 -11.45 -5.64
N ILE A 33 -1.50 -11.93 -5.73
CA ILE A 33 -2.54 -11.64 -4.73
C ILE A 33 -2.14 -12.10 -3.32
N SER A 34 -1.39 -13.20 -3.22
CA SER A 34 -0.86 -13.75 -1.97
C SER A 34 0.19 -12.81 -1.36
N ASP A 35 1.14 -12.35 -2.18
CA ASP A 35 2.20 -11.44 -1.77
C ASP A 35 1.66 -10.07 -1.37
N VAL A 36 0.69 -9.54 -2.14
CA VAL A 36 0.02 -8.27 -1.83
C VAL A 36 -0.75 -8.36 -0.51
N ASN A 37 -1.47 -9.46 -0.26
CA ASN A 37 -2.16 -9.66 1.02
C ASN A 37 -1.19 -9.66 2.21
N ASN A 38 -0.06 -10.35 2.07
CA ASN A 38 0.96 -10.40 3.11
C ASN A 38 1.60 -9.02 3.35
N ALA A 39 2.05 -8.36 2.29
CA ALA A 39 2.63 -7.02 2.35
C ALA A 39 1.69 -6.00 3.01
N VAL A 40 0.40 -6.02 2.64
CA VAL A 40 -0.61 -5.12 3.20
C VAL A 40 -0.89 -5.45 4.66
N SER A 41 -0.97 -6.72 5.06
CA SER A 41 -1.16 -7.10 6.47
C SER A 41 -0.03 -6.62 7.36
N VAL A 42 1.23 -6.94 7.02
CA VAL A 42 2.41 -6.52 7.80
C VAL A 42 2.52 -5.00 7.89
N ALA A 43 2.29 -4.28 6.79
CA ALA A 43 2.31 -2.83 6.80
C ALA A 43 1.20 -2.22 7.66
N SER A 44 0.01 -2.82 7.61
CA SER A 44 -1.16 -2.34 8.36
C SER A 44 -0.99 -2.56 9.85
N GLU A 45 -0.47 -3.72 10.26
CA GLU A 45 -0.14 -4.01 11.66
C GLU A 45 0.87 -2.98 12.18
N ARG A 46 1.97 -2.76 11.46
CA ARG A 46 3.01 -1.81 11.88
C ARG A 46 2.52 -0.36 11.98
N ALA A 47 1.59 0.06 11.11
CA ALA A 47 0.95 1.37 11.19
C ALA A 47 -0.10 1.42 12.32
N GLY A 48 -0.81 0.32 12.54
CA GLY A 48 -1.84 0.14 13.56
C GLY A 48 -1.29 0.15 14.98
N GLU A 49 -0.12 -0.46 15.22
CA GLU A 49 0.62 -0.40 16.50
C GLU A 49 0.85 1.04 16.98
N LYS A 50 0.97 1.99 16.04
CA LYS A 50 1.18 3.42 16.33
C LYS A 50 -0.12 4.24 16.31
N GLY A 51 -1.27 3.62 16.05
CA GLY A 51 -2.54 4.32 15.84
C GLY A 51 -2.58 5.19 14.58
N LEU A 52 -1.68 4.97 13.61
CA LEU A 52 -1.55 5.78 12.40
C LEU A 52 -2.16 5.12 11.15
N LEU A 53 -2.70 3.91 11.28
CA LEU A 53 -3.40 3.24 10.18
C LEU A 53 -4.73 3.94 9.90
N VAL A 54 -4.83 4.56 8.72
CA VAL A 54 -6.08 5.18 8.26
C VAL A 54 -7.02 4.14 7.64
N TYR A 55 -6.52 3.36 6.68
CA TYR A 55 -7.28 2.32 5.98
C TYR A 55 -6.35 1.36 5.24
N ARG A 56 -6.83 0.15 4.97
CA ARG A 56 -6.15 -0.84 4.11
C ARG A 56 -7.15 -1.47 3.14
N SER A 57 -6.71 -1.77 1.91
CA SER A 57 -7.49 -2.50 0.93
C SER A 57 -6.59 -3.33 0.03
N VAL A 58 -7.12 -4.47 -0.41
CA VAL A 58 -6.50 -5.35 -1.39
C VAL A 58 -7.49 -5.49 -2.55
N ILE A 59 -7.05 -5.11 -3.74
CA ILE A 59 -7.91 -5.05 -4.92
C ILE A 59 -7.37 -6.05 -5.95
N ALA A 60 -8.00 -7.22 -6.02
CA ALA A 60 -7.68 -8.21 -7.04
C ALA A 60 -8.20 -7.73 -8.40
N ARG A 61 -7.32 -7.66 -9.41
CA ARG A 61 -7.64 -7.25 -10.78
C ARG A 61 -8.39 -5.89 -10.83
N PRO A 62 -7.72 -4.78 -10.47
CA PRO A 62 -8.33 -3.46 -10.53
C PRO A 62 -8.80 -3.15 -11.96
N HIS A 63 -9.96 -2.49 -12.06
CA HIS A 63 -10.47 -2.00 -13.35
C HIS A 63 -9.43 -1.07 -14.01
N GLU A 64 -9.33 -1.07 -15.34
CA GLU A 64 -8.26 -0.37 -16.07
C GLU A 64 -8.16 1.12 -15.72
N ALA A 65 -9.31 1.80 -15.62
CA ALA A 65 -9.36 3.21 -15.22
C ALA A 65 -8.77 3.45 -13.82
N MET A 66 -9.01 2.53 -12.88
CA MET A 66 -8.47 2.59 -11.51
C MET A 66 -6.99 2.24 -11.49
N TRP A 67 -6.56 1.27 -12.30
CA TRP A 67 -5.17 0.86 -12.39
C TRP A 67 -4.25 2.04 -12.76
N ARG A 68 -4.62 2.79 -13.81
CA ARG A 68 -3.87 3.99 -14.22
C ARG A 68 -3.75 5.00 -13.08
N GLN A 69 -4.86 5.32 -12.41
CA GLN A 69 -4.86 6.24 -11.27
C GLN A 69 -4.00 5.76 -10.09
N MET A 70 -3.95 4.45 -9.83
CA MET A 70 -3.18 3.89 -8.72
C MET A 70 -1.68 3.92 -8.98
N VAL A 71 -1.26 3.67 -10.23
CA VAL A 71 0.14 3.44 -10.59
C VAL A 71 0.84 4.69 -11.13
N GLU A 72 0.13 5.55 -11.86
CA GLU A 72 0.72 6.69 -12.57
C GLU A 72 0.53 8.03 -11.84
N GLY A 73 -0.43 8.11 -10.92
CA GLY A 73 -0.77 9.36 -10.22
C GLY A 73 0.12 9.72 -9.05
#